data_AF-A0A957M848-F1
#
_entry.id   AF-A0A957M848-F1
#
_cell.length_a   1.000
_cell.length_b   1.000
_cell.length_c   1.000
_cell.angle_alpha   90.00
_cell.angle_beta   90.00
_cell.angle_gamma   90.00
#
_symmetry.space_group_name_H-M   'P 1'
#
loop_
_entity.id
_entity.type
_entity.pdbx_description
1 polymer ?
#
loop_
_entity_poly.entity_id
_entity_poly.type
_entity_poly.pdbx_seq_one_letter_code
_entity_poly.pdbx_strand_id
1 'polypeptide(L)'
;ANALNRIIIDDALNNQNADPIVFGRNGQPLSASNTLRGGDVVTGAVGIMTYTWAGNSASGNAYRLRPINALGGSVTFQGADRPTAPAQIAGALKVASFNVLNYFNTWDGLPDTVDNCTNGVGGAPTDCRGADTQEEFDRQWPKTVSAVAGLGADVIGVIEIENDGYGADSALQDLVTKVNAATAPGTYALIDVDAGTGQINALGTDAIKVALIYKPASVTPVGQTAALNSVDFVNGGDSGPRNRPALAQTFLENSTGQRFTVVVNHLKSKGSACDAPDAGDGQGNCSIVRTIAANELVTWLAADPT
;
A
#
# COMPACT_ATOMS: atom_id res chain seq x y z
N ALA A 1 20.34 9.82 16.28
CA ALA A 1 21.41 9.79 15.25
C ALA A 1 20.99 10.48 13.94
N ASN A 2 19.89 10.08 13.28
CA ASN A 2 19.50 10.66 11.98
C ASN A 2 19.07 12.13 12.00
N ALA A 3 18.47 12.63 13.10
CA ALA A 3 18.01 14.02 13.17
C ALA A 3 19.15 15.06 13.12
N LEU A 4 20.34 14.71 13.60
CA LEU A 4 21.53 15.57 13.56
C LEU A 4 22.29 15.48 12.23
N ASN A 5 21.91 14.54 11.35
CA ASN A 5 22.54 14.32 10.05
C ASN A 5 21.54 14.52 8.90
N ARG A 6 20.72 15.57 9.01
CA ARG A 6 19.69 15.92 8.02
C ARG A 6 19.70 17.41 7.76
N ILE A 7 19.59 17.76 6.48
CA ILE A 7 19.28 19.10 6.01
C ILE A 7 18.06 19.03 5.08
N ILE A 8 17.17 20.02 5.17
CA ILE A 8 16.02 20.13 4.26
C ILE A 8 16.38 21.07 3.12
N ILE A 9 16.09 20.66 1.89
CA ILE A 9 16.18 21.56 0.73
C ILE A 9 14.84 22.27 0.60
N ASP A 10 14.89 23.61 0.58
CA ASP A 10 13.74 24.50 0.65
C ASP A 10 13.46 25.14 -0.72
N ASP A 11 12.28 24.92 -1.29
CA ASP A 11 11.81 25.46 -2.57
C ASP A 11 11.19 26.86 -2.47
N ALA A 12 11.29 27.49 -1.29
CA ALA A 12 10.70 28.79 -0.95
C ALA A 12 9.16 28.79 -0.88
N LEU A 13 8.53 27.62 -0.89
CA LEU A 13 7.09 27.47 -0.75
C LEU A 13 6.72 26.84 0.61
N ASN A 14 5.47 27.09 1.04
CA ASN A 14 4.89 26.46 2.23
C ASN A 14 3.54 25.77 1.91
N ASN A 15 3.10 25.76 0.65
CA ASN A 15 1.92 25.01 0.24
C ASN A 15 2.28 23.52 0.11
N GLN A 16 1.29 22.68 0.34
CA GLN A 16 1.42 21.24 0.13
C GLN A 16 1.14 20.90 -1.34
N ASN A 17 1.71 19.80 -1.82
CA ASN A 17 1.47 19.25 -3.15
C ASN A 17 1.70 20.27 -4.30
N ALA A 18 2.73 21.12 -4.16
CA ALA A 18 3.11 22.04 -5.23
C ALA A 18 3.47 21.26 -6.52
N ASP A 19 2.97 21.75 -7.65
CA ASP A 19 3.30 21.23 -8.98
C ASP A 19 3.79 22.37 -9.87
N PRO A 20 5.02 22.29 -10.43
CA PRO A 20 5.97 21.20 -10.29
C PRO A 20 6.79 21.28 -8.99
N ILE A 21 7.20 20.12 -8.46
CA ILE A 21 8.25 20.05 -7.44
C ILE A 21 9.60 20.33 -8.12
N VAL A 22 10.27 21.41 -7.73
CA VAL A 22 11.42 21.95 -8.49
C VAL A 22 12.73 21.16 -8.36
N PHE A 23 12.83 20.23 -7.41
CA PHE A 23 14.05 19.50 -7.10
C PHE A 23 14.07 18.07 -7.65
N GLY A 24 14.18 17.92 -8.98
CA GLY A 24 14.49 16.63 -9.60
C GLY A 24 15.98 16.48 -9.93
N ARG A 25 16.33 15.45 -10.74
CA ARG A 25 17.70 15.27 -11.22
C ARG A 25 18.05 16.31 -12.28
N ASN A 26 19.35 16.61 -12.40
CA ASN A 26 19.91 17.48 -13.45
C ASN A 26 19.27 18.89 -13.52
N GLY A 27 18.80 19.41 -12.38
CA GLY A 27 18.18 20.73 -12.29
C GLY A 27 16.80 20.83 -12.96
N GLN A 28 16.21 19.69 -13.33
CA GLN A 28 14.85 19.61 -13.87
C GLN A 28 13.85 19.32 -12.74
N PRO A 29 12.56 19.71 -12.90
CA PRO A 29 11.56 19.40 -11.90
C PRO A 29 11.35 17.89 -11.72
N LEU A 30 10.95 17.47 -10.53
CA LEU A 30 10.56 16.10 -10.22
C LEU A 30 9.32 15.75 -11.04
N SER A 31 9.36 14.59 -11.68
CA SER A 31 8.22 14.06 -12.42
C SER A 31 8.28 12.53 -12.44
N ALA A 32 7.26 11.88 -13.01
CA ALA A 32 7.28 10.44 -13.23
C ALA A 32 8.44 9.98 -14.14
N SER A 33 8.89 10.83 -15.07
CA SER A 33 10.05 10.58 -15.94
C SER A 33 11.37 11.10 -15.36
N ASN A 34 11.33 11.99 -14.37
CA ASN A 34 12.50 12.54 -13.68
C ASN A 34 12.40 12.34 -12.16
N THR A 35 12.63 11.12 -11.69
CA THR A 35 12.47 10.73 -10.28
C THR A 35 13.74 10.93 -9.46
N LEU A 36 13.59 11.27 -8.17
CA LEU A 36 14.65 11.11 -7.16
C LEU A 36 14.63 9.70 -6.56
N ARG A 37 15.80 9.20 -6.14
CA ARG A 37 15.96 7.87 -5.53
C ARG A 37 16.82 7.93 -4.27
N GLY A 38 16.62 6.96 -3.38
CA GLY A 38 17.58 6.70 -2.31
C GLY A 38 18.96 6.43 -2.91
N GLY A 39 19.97 7.16 -2.45
CA GLY A 39 21.32 7.14 -3.03
C GLY A 39 21.60 8.24 -4.04
N ASP A 40 20.60 9.05 -4.43
CA ASP A 40 20.87 10.29 -5.14
C ASP A 40 21.65 11.25 -4.24
N VAL A 41 22.63 11.92 -4.82
CA VAL A 41 23.57 12.80 -4.14
C VAL A 41 23.46 14.22 -4.66
N VAL A 42 23.76 15.17 -3.78
CA VAL A 42 23.98 16.57 -4.13
C VAL A 42 25.38 16.92 -3.63
N THR A 43 26.20 17.49 -4.52
CA THR A 43 27.54 17.97 -4.17
C THR A 43 27.58 19.49 -4.37
N GLY A 44 28.20 20.22 -3.43
CA GLY A 44 28.38 21.67 -3.57
C GLY A 44 27.07 22.46 -3.55
N ALA A 45 26.07 22.01 -2.79
CA ALA A 45 24.83 22.76 -2.61
C ALA A 45 25.13 24.14 -1.99
N VAL A 46 24.65 25.19 -2.66
CA VAL A 46 24.80 26.57 -2.18
C VAL A 46 23.42 27.19 -2.00
N GLY A 47 23.20 27.82 -0.87
CA GLY A 47 21.93 28.45 -0.53
C GLY A 47 21.99 29.17 0.81
N ILE A 48 20.90 29.85 1.16
CA ILE A 48 20.75 30.47 2.47
C ILE A 48 20.37 29.40 3.49
N MET A 49 21.18 29.24 4.53
CA MET A 49 20.86 28.37 5.67
C MET A 49 19.93 29.12 6.63
N THR A 50 18.82 28.50 6.99
CA THR A 50 17.87 29.02 8.00
C THR A 50 17.51 27.94 8.99
N TYR A 51 17.08 28.33 10.20
CA TYR A 51 16.51 27.41 11.20
C TYR A 51 15.08 27.84 11.50
N THR A 52 14.11 27.14 10.92
CA THR A 52 12.69 27.50 10.99
C THR A 52 11.82 26.26 10.82
N TRP A 53 10.50 26.43 10.94
CA TRP A 53 9.50 25.38 10.82
C TRP A 53 9.69 24.53 9.55
N ALA A 54 9.61 23.22 9.68
CA ALA A 54 9.99 22.28 8.61
C ALA A 54 8.89 21.99 7.56
N GLY A 55 7.77 22.70 7.57
CA GLY A 55 6.78 22.66 6.48
C GLY A 55 5.57 21.74 6.68
N ASN A 56 5.48 21.00 7.79
CA ASN A 56 4.31 20.18 8.12
C ASN A 56 3.78 20.51 9.53
N SER A 57 2.47 20.42 9.74
CA SER A 57 1.81 20.83 11.00
C SER A 57 2.38 20.16 12.25
N ALA A 58 2.83 18.91 12.14
CA ALA A 58 3.46 18.16 13.23
C ALA A 58 4.98 18.42 13.37
N SER A 59 5.58 19.22 12.48
CA SER A 59 7.01 19.46 12.47
C SER A 59 7.45 20.58 13.40
N GLY A 60 8.58 20.37 14.07
CA GLY A 60 9.34 21.44 14.72
C GLY A 60 10.19 22.24 13.74
N ASN A 61 11.13 23.01 14.29
CA ASN A 61 12.12 23.72 13.50
C ASN A 61 13.22 22.77 13.01
N ALA A 62 13.78 23.05 11.83
CA ALA A 62 14.89 22.31 11.24
C ALA A 62 15.81 23.25 10.45
N TYR A 63 17.05 22.81 10.25
CA TYR A 63 17.96 23.46 9.31
C TYR A 63 17.50 23.25 7.88
N ARG A 64 17.24 24.36 7.18
CA ARG A 64 16.78 24.43 5.79
C ARG A 64 17.82 25.17 4.96
N LEU A 65 18.21 24.59 3.84
CA LEU A 65 19.01 25.25 2.81
C LEU A 65 18.08 25.69 1.69
N ARG A 66 17.98 26.99 1.47
CA ARG A 66 17.22 27.56 0.37
C ARG A 66 18.15 27.95 -0.78
N PRO A 67 18.26 27.12 -1.84
CA PRO A 67 19.02 27.46 -3.03
C PRO A 67 18.26 28.50 -3.85
N ILE A 68 18.39 29.76 -3.45
CA ILE A 68 18.08 30.88 -4.35
C ILE A 68 19.32 31.11 -5.21
N ASN A 69 19.15 31.43 -6.49
CA ASN A 69 20.24 31.66 -7.46
C ASN A 69 21.20 32.84 -7.09
N ALA A 70 21.19 33.31 -5.85
CA ALA A 70 22.23 34.13 -5.28
C ALA A 70 23.53 33.33 -5.14
N LEU A 71 24.66 33.96 -5.49
CA LEU A 71 25.99 33.32 -5.50
C LEU A 71 26.08 32.04 -6.36
N GLY A 72 25.20 31.88 -7.37
CA GLY A 72 25.11 30.64 -8.15
C GLY A 72 24.49 29.46 -7.40
N GLY A 73 23.73 29.74 -6.33
CA GLY A 73 23.05 28.76 -5.50
C GLY A 73 22.13 27.84 -6.29
N SER A 74 22.47 26.56 -6.32
CA SER A 74 21.65 25.51 -6.92
C SER A 74 21.74 24.21 -6.12
N VAL A 75 20.72 23.38 -6.28
CA VAL A 75 20.71 22.00 -5.81
C VAL A 75 20.40 21.13 -7.01
N THR A 76 21.38 20.35 -7.43
CA THR A 76 21.24 19.41 -8.54
C THR A 76 21.47 18.01 -8.02
N PHE A 77 20.40 17.21 -7.99
CA PHE A 77 20.51 15.81 -7.66
C PHE A 77 21.10 15.03 -8.83
N GLN A 78 21.98 14.10 -8.50
CA GLN A 78 22.58 13.15 -9.45
C GLN A 78 22.58 11.77 -8.81
N GLY A 79 22.54 10.72 -9.62
CA GLY A 79 22.56 9.35 -9.13
C GLY A 79 22.49 8.37 -10.27
N ALA A 80 22.65 7.08 -9.97
CA ALA A 80 22.55 6.04 -10.96
C ALA A 80 21.15 5.98 -11.58
N ASP A 81 21.07 5.62 -12.86
CA ASP A 81 19.80 5.35 -13.51
C ASP A 81 19.10 4.14 -12.89
N ARG A 82 17.77 4.14 -12.95
CA ARG A 82 16.98 2.99 -12.52
C ARG A 82 17.27 1.81 -13.45
N PRO A 83 17.63 0.62 -12.92
CA PRO A 83 17.55 -0.60 -13.71
C PRO A 83 16.15 -0.76 -14.30
N THR A 84 16.05 -1.01 -15.60
CA THR A 84 14.77 -1.15 -16.29
C THR A 84 14.01 -2.42 -15.88
N ALA A 85 14.71 -3.40 -15.32
CA ALA A 85 14.13 -4.60 -14.72
C ALA A 85 14.99 -5.08 -13.53
N PRO A 86 14.41 -5.85 -12.60
CA PRO A 86 15.19 -6.62 -11.62
C PRO A 86 16.12 -7.62 -12.31
N ALA A 87 17.21 -8.00 -11.63
CA ALA A 87 18.05 -9.10 -12.09
C ALA A 87 17.21 -10.38 -12.21
N GLN A 88 17.40 -11.12 -13.29
CA GLN A 88 16.73 -12.41 -13.48
C GLN A 88 17.26 -13.41 -12.46
N ILE A 89 16.36 -14.05 -11.74
CA ILE A 89 16.65 -15.17 -10.85
C ILE A 89 15.98 -16.41 -11.42
N ALA A 90 16.53 -17.59 -11.14
CA ALA A 90 15.87 -18.85 -11.49
C ALA A 90 14.59 -18.98 -10.65
N GLY A 91 13.43 -18.93 -11.30
CA GLY A 91 12.12 -19.08 -10.66
C GLY A 91 11.03 -19.17 -11.71
N ALA A 92 10.06 -20.05 -11.50
CA ALA A 92 8.97 -20.28 -12.45
C ALA A 92 7.77 -19.36 -12.21
N LEU A 93 7.60 -18.88 -10.98
CA LEU A 93 6.53 -17.99 -10.56
C LEU A 93 7.05 -16.74 -9.89
N LYS A 94 6.30 -15.65 -10.04
CA LYS A 94 6.47 -14.40 -9.30
C LYS A 94 5.28 -14.20 -8.36
N VAL A 95 5.55 -14.03 -7.08
CA VAL A 95 4.54 -13.66 -6.09
C VAL A 95 4.86 -12.26 -5.59
N ALA A 96 3.86 -11.38 -5.53
CA ALA A 96 4.00 -10.02 -5.04
C ALA A 96 2.94 -9.69 -4.00
N SER A 97 3.19 -8.64 -3.23
CA SER A 97 2.15 -7.98 -2.44
C SER A 97 2.22 -6.49 -2.72
N PHE A 98 1.04 -5.86 -2.81
CA PHE A 98 0.92 -4.44 -3.09
C PHE A 98 -0.21 -3.84 -2.25
N ASN A 99 0.17 -2.95 -1.33
CA ASN A 99 -0.76 -2.04 -0.70
C ASN A 99 -1.10 -0.93 -1.71
N VAL A 100 -2.36 -0.88 -2.13
CA VAL A 100 -2.83 0.03 -3.19
C VAL A 100 -3.23 1.41 -2.64
N LEU A 101 -3.02 1.64 -1.34
CA LEU A 101 -3.26 2.90 -0.63
C LEU A 101 -4.69 3.40 -0.83
N ASN A 102 -5.65 2.68 -0.24
CA ASN A 102 -7.09 2.93 -0.32
C ASN A 102 -7.60 3.07 -1.77
N TYR A 103 -7.68 1.96 -2.49
CA TYR A 103 -8.38 1.92 -3.77
C TYR A 103 -9.88 1.71 -3.52
N PHE A 104 -10.63 2.79 -3.66
CA PHE A 104 -12.08 2.86 -3.48
C PHE A 104 -12.72 3.32 -4.78
N ASN A 105 -13.82 2.68 -5.18
CA ASN A 105 -14.66 3.10 -6.30
C ASN A 105 -16.01 3.68 -5.83
N THR A 106 -16.24 3.71 -4.53
CA THR A 106 -17.24 4.55 -3.86
C THR A 106 -16.57 5.83 -3.32
N TRP A 107 -17.30 6.94 -3.30
CA TRP A 107 -16.76 8.24 -2.88
C TRP A 107 -17.76 9.04 -2.03
N ASP A 108 -17.24 9.87 -1.14
CA ASP A 108 -18.04 10.75 -0.27
C ASP A 108 -18.37 12.11 -0.93
N GLY A 109 -17.61 12.50 -1.96
CA GLY A 109 -17.76 13.79 -2.63
C GLY A 109 -17.02 14.92 -1.91
N LEU A 110 -17.02 16.10 -2.53
CA LEU A 110 -16.43 17.31 -1.94
C LEU A 110 -17.53 18.37 -1.71
N PRO A 111 -17.62 18.97 -0.50
CA PRO A 111 -16.82 18.67 0.69
C PRO A 111 -17.19 17.30 1.30
N ASP A 112 -16.18 16.59 1.78
CA ASP A 112 -16.32 15.32 2.51
C ASP A 112 -17.14 15.55 3.79
N THR A 113 -18.43 15.20 3.71
CA THR A 113 -19.44 15.47 4.75
C THR A 113 -20.49 14.37 4.87
N VAL A 114 -20.34 13.29 4.10
CA VAL A 114 -21.27 12.14 4.06
C VAL A 114 -20.44 10.86 4.05
N ASP A 115 -20.97 9.81 4.66
CA ASP A 115 -20.31 8.50 4.70
C ASP A 115 -21.05 7.56 3.72
N ASN A 116 -20.54 7.42 2.49
CA ASN A 116 -21.17 6.59 1.45
C ASN A 116 -20.61 5.16 1.40
N CYS A 117 -19.42 4.93 1.95
CA CYS A 117 -18.84 3.60 2.08
C CYS A 117 -19.49 2.80 3.22
N THR A 118 -19.21 1.50 3.28
CA THR A 118 -19.79 0.62 4.31
C THR A 118 -18.73 -0.23 5.00
N ASN A 119 -19.01 -0.58 6.26
CA ASN A 119 -18.21 -1.48 7.07
C ASN A 119 -18.42 -2.95 6.64
N GLY A 120 -17.90 -3.30 5.46
CA GLY A 120 -18.21 -4.56 4.79
C GLY A 120 -19.58 -4.55 4.10
N VAL A 121 -19.87 -5.60 3.33
CA VAL A 121 -21.14 -5.75 2.59
C VAL A 121 -22.32 -5.69 3.56
N GLY A 122 -23.23 -4.73 3.33
CA GLY A 122 -24.42 -4.52 4.16
C GLY A 122 -24.13 -3.96 5.56
N GLY A 123 -22.90 -3.50 5.81
CA GLY A 123 -22.49 -2.88 7.07
C GLY A 123 -23.05 -1.48 7.26
N ALA A 124 -22.81 -0.93 8.45
CA ALA A 124 -23.12 0.47 8.72
C ALA A 124 -22.29 1.41 7.82
N PRO A 125 -22.83 2.60 7.47
CA PRO A 125 -22.07 3.63 6.78
C PRO A 125 -20.75 3.97 7.48
N THR A 126 -19.73 4.30 6.69
CA THR A 126 -18.41 4.76 7.14
C THR A 126 -17.78 5.62 6.05
N ASP A 127 -16.86 6.47 6.47
CA ASP A 127 -15.92 7.21 5.63
C ASP A 127 -15.25 6.36 4.52
N CYS A 128 -15.26 6.89 3.30
CA CYS A 128 -14.53 6.38 2.14
C CYS A 128 -13.08 6.88 2.16
N ARG A 129 -12.13 5.98 2.42
CA ARG A 129 -10.74 6.37 2.72
C ARG A 129 -9.87 6.68 1.48
N GLY A 130 -10.47 6.71 0.29
CA GLY A 130 -9.79 6.75 -1.00
C GLY A 130 -9.93 8.10 -1.70
N ALA A 131 -10.33 8.07 -2.97
CA ALA A 131 -10.67 9.26 -3.73
C ALA A 131 -11.98 9.88 -3.20
N ASP A 132 -12.08 11.21 -3.14
CA ASP A 132 -13.34 11.87 -2.78
C ASP A 132 -14.25 12.07 -3.99
N THR A 133 -13.70 12.02 -5.21
CA THR A 133 -14.48 12.17 -6.45
C THR A 133 -13.95 11.28 -7.57
N GLN A 134 -14.76 11.11 -8.62
CA GLN A 134 -14.35 10.45 -9.87
C GLN A 134 -13.07 11.09 -10.46
N GLU A 135 -12.94 12.41 -10.43
CA GLU A 135 -11.75 13.12 -10.93
C GLU A 135 -10.49 12.78 -10.13
N GLU A 136 -10.62 12.47 -8.85
CA GLU A 136 -9.49 12.03 -8.03
C GLU A 136 -9.17 10.56 -8.27
N PHE A 137 -10.19 9.73 -8.40
CA PHE A 137 -10.06 8.32 -8.77
C PHE A 137 -9.36 8.18 -10.12
N ASP A 138 -9.69 9.02 -11.11
CA ASP A 138 -9.05 9.07 -12.43
C ASP A 138 -7.57 9.49 -12.38
N ARG A 139 -7.11 10.11 -11.29
CA ARG A 139 -5.67 10.35 -11.05
C ARG A 139 -4.98 9.16 -10.39
N GLN A 140 -5.71 8.37 -9.61
CA GLN A 140 -5.21 7.22 -8.84
C GLN A 140 -5.16 5.95 -9.70
N TRP A 141 -6.31 5.51 -10.23
CA TRP A 141 -6.44 4.17 -10.80
C TRP A 141 -5.44 3.89 -11.95
N PRO A 142 -5.11 4.83 -12.87
CA PRO A 142 -4.19 4.51 -13.96
C PRO A 142 -2.79 4.16 -13.44
N LYS A 143 -2.36 4.80 -12.35
CA LYS A 143 -1.06 4.55 -11.71
C LYS A 143 -1.07 3.20 -10.99
N THR A 144 -2.15 2.89 -10.28
CA THR A 144 -2.32 1.59 -9.61
C THR A 144 -2.34 0.45 -10.62
N VAL A 145 -3.11 0.58 -11.71
CA VAL A 145 -3.18 -0.41 -12.80
C VAL A 145 -1.82 -0.59 -13.47
N SER A 146 -1.13 0.51 -13.79
CA SER A 146 0.22 0.45 -14.37
C SER A 146 1.22 -0.25 -13.44
N ALA A 147 1.15 0.01 -12.13
CA ALA A 147 1.99 -0.65 -11.15
C ALA A 147 1.69 -2.16 -11.08
N VAL A 148 0.43 -2.57 -10.94
CA VAL A 148 0.02 -3.98 -10.87
C VAL A 148 0.41 -4.73 -12.15
N ALA A 149 0.14 -4.17 -13.33
CA ALA A 149 0.53 -4.74 -14.60
C ALA A 149 2.07 -4.87 -14.72
N GLY A 150 2.80 -3.83 -14.28
CA GLY A 150 4.27 -3.78 -14.31
C GLY A 150 4.96 -4.76 -13.36
N LEU A 151 4.30 -5.19 -12.27
CA LEU A 151 4.82 -6.28 -11.42
C LEU A 151 4.97 -7.58 -12.22
N GLY A 152 4.03 -7.83 -13.15
CA GLY A 152 3.98 -9.05 -13.94
C GLY A 152 3.94 -10.32 -13.09
N ALA A 153 3.45 -10.24 -11.85
CA ALA A 153 3.41 -11.33 -10.90
C ALA A 153 2.25 -12.30 -11.20
N ASP A 154 2.44 -13.57 -10.89
CA ASP A 154 1.47 -14.64 -11.14
C ASP A 154 0.45 -14.76 -10.02
N VAL A 155 0.82 -14.35 -8.80
CA VAL A 155 -0.08 -14.14 -7.66
C VAL A 155 0.25 -12.82 -6.99
N ILE A 156 -0.77 -12.01 -6.70
CA ILE A 156 -0.62 -10.69 -6.07
C ILE A 156 -1.57 -10.60 -4.86
N GLY A 157 -0.99 -10.41 -3.68
CA GLY A 157 -1.72 -10.01 -2.48
C GLY A 157 -1.99 -8.51 -2.48
N VAL A 158 -3.25 -8.11 -2.58
CA VAL A 158 -3.69 -6.71 -2.58
C VAL A 158 -4.09 -6.31 -1.16
N ILE A 159 -3.67 -5.11 -0.74
CA ILE A 159 -3.93 -4.59 0.61
C ILE A 159 -4.50 -3.17 0.48
N GLU A 160 -5.48 -2.81 1.31
CA GLU A 160 -6.21 -1.52 1.24
C GLU A 160 -7.08 -1.37 -0.01
N ILE A 161 -7.78 -2.45 -0.37
CA ILE A 161 -8.91 -2.39 -1.32
C ILE A 161 -10.19 -2.17 -0.52
N GLU A 162 -11.14 -1.42 -1.06
CA GLU A 162 -12.48 -1.24 -0.47
C GLU A 162 -13.14 -2.61 -0.15
N ASN A 163 -13.88 -2.65 0.95
CA ASN A 163 -14.58 -3.85 1.41
C ASN A 163 -16.06 -3.82 1.02
N ASP A 164 -16.31 -3.87 -0.28
CA ASP A 164 -17.62 -3.77 -0.93
C ASP A 164 -18.06 -5.07 -1.62
N GLY A 165 -17.44 -6.20 -1.22
CA GLY A 165 -17.72 -7.53 -1.76
C GLY A 165 -16.82 -7.92 -2.94
N TYR A 166 -17.34 -8.75 -3.84
CA TYR A 166 -16.60 -9.36 -4.96
C TYR A 166 -17.40 -9.34 -6.28
N GLY A 167 -18.55 -8.66 -6.29
CA GLY A 167 -19.43 -8.57 -7.45
C GLY A 167 -18.87 -7.67 -8.55
N ALA A 168 -19.63 -7.54 -9.65
CA ALA A 168 -19.25 -6.76 -10.83
C ALA A 168 -18.88 -5.30 -10.52
N ASP A 169 -19.53 -4.72 -9.51
CA ASP A 169 -19.34 -3.32 -9.12
C ASP A 169 -18.31 -3.14 -8.00
N SER A 170 -17.70 -4.22 -7.48
CA SER A 170 -16.74 -4.13 -6.39
C SER A 170 -15.41 -3.49 -6.83
N ALA A 171 -14.74 -2.75 -5.94
CA ALA A 171 -13.45 -2.13 -6.19
C ALA A 171 -12.39 -3.16 -6.64
N LEU A 172 -12.40 -4.37 -6.08
CA LEU A 172 -11.49 -5.44 -6.49
C LEU A 172 -11.77 -5.92 -7.92
N GLN A 173 -13.04 -6.07 -8.29
CA GLN A 173 -13.43 -6.47 -9.64
C GLN A 173 -13.15 -5.34 -10.65
N ASP A 174 -13.35 -4.08 -10.27
CA ASP A 174 -12.94 -2.92 -11.07
C ASP A 174 -11.43 -2.96 -11.34
N LEU A 175 -10.60 -3.11 -10.30
CA LEU A 175 -9.15 -3.21 -10.45
C LEU A 175 -8.74 -4.35 -11.40
N VAL A 176 -9.28 -5.56 -11.21
CA VAL A 176 -9.01 -6.71 -12.10
C VAL A 176 -9.41 -6.42 -13.54
N THR A 177 -10.57 -5.80 -13.73
CA THR A 177 -11.08 -5.43 -15.06
C THR A 177 -10.14 -4.45 -15.75
N LYS A 178 -9.71 -3.39 -15.05
CA LYS A 178 -8.79 -2.39 -15.61
C LYS A 178 -7.40 -2.96 -15.88
N VAL A 179 -6.89 -3.84 -15.01
CA VAL A 179 -5.59 -4.53 -15.24
C VAL A 179 -5.67 -5.46 -16.45
N ASN A 180 -6.77 -6.20 -16.61
CA ASN A 180 -6.99 -7.05 -17.79
C ASN A 180 -7.12 -6.22 -19.08
N ALA A 181 -7.76 -5.05 -19.02
CA ALA A 181 -7.81 -4.13 -20.16
C ALA A 181 -6.42 -3.57 -20.53
N ALA A 182 -5.56 -3.31 -19.54
CA ALA A 182 -4.20 -2.82 -19.73
C ALA A 182 -3.18 -3.92 -20.14
N THR A 183 -3.55 -5.19 -20.02
CA THR A 183 -2.69 -6.34 -20.33
C THR A 183 -3.31 -7.18 -21.45
N ALA A 184 -4.16 -8.14 -21.10
CA ALA A 184 -5.03 -8.88 -21.99
C ALA A 184 -6.28 -9.38 -21.24
N PRO A 185 -7.43 -9.54 -21.92
CA PRO A 185 -8.63 -10.11 -21.30
C PRO A 185 -8.35 -11.45 -20.60
N GLY A 186 -8.78 -11.57 -19.34
CA GLY A 186 -8.58 -12.79 -18.54
C GLY A 186 -7.17 -13.03 -18.03
N THR A 187 -6.26 -12.04 -18.10
CA THR A 187 -4.90 -12.18 -17.56
C THR A 187 -4.92 -12.47 -16.06
N TYR A 188 -5.76 -11.76 -15.30
CA TYR A 188 -5.97 -11.95 -13.87
C TYR A 188 -7.42 -12.31 -13.54
N ALA A 189 -7.57 -13.15 -12.54
CA ALA A 189 -8.83 -13.41 -11.82
C ALA A 189 -8.64 -13.06 -10.33
N LEU A 190 -9.75 -12.80 -9.63
CA LEU A 190 -9.78 -12.61 -8.19
C LEU A 190 -10.17 -13.90 -7.45
N ILE A 191 -9.80 -13.96 -6.16
CA ILE A 191 -10.37 -14.93 -5.21
C ILE A 191 -11.56 -14.26 -4.52
N ASP A 192 -12.76 -14.82 -4.69
CA ASP A 192 -13.93 -14.48 -3.88
C ASP A 192 -13.83 -15.23 -2.55
N VAL A 193 -13.40 -14.51 -1.52
CA VAL A 193 -13.14 -15.10 -0.21
C VAL A 193 -14.43 -15.46 0.49
N ASP A 194 -15.51 -14.70 0.32
CA ASP A 194 -16.77 -14.96 1.00
C ASP A 194 -17.42 -16.23 0.44
N ALA A 195 -17.40 -16.39 -0.89
CA ALA A 195 -17.82 -17.63 -1.54
C ALA A 195 -16.88 -18.78 -1.19
N GLY A 196 -15.57 -18.51 -1.16
CA GLY A 196 -14.54 -19.46 -0.75
C GLY A 196 -14.85 -20.03 0.63
N THR A 197 -14.90 -19.19 1.67
CA THR A 197 -15.12 -19.62 3.06
C THR A 197 -16.57 -19.95 3.39
N GLY A 198 -17.53 -19.60 2.53
CA GLY A 198 -18.97 -19.68 2.82
C GLY A 198 -19.44 -18.69 3.88
N GLN A 199 -18.70 -17.59 4.09
CA GLN A 199 -18.97 -16.58 5.12
C GLN A 199 -19.00 -15.19 4.48
N ILE A 200 -20.12 -14.46 4.62
CA ILE A 200 -20.18 -13.05 4.22
C ILE A 200 -19.29 -12.21 5.13
N ASN A 201 -18.52 -11.28 4.54
CA ASN A 201 -17.53 -10.45 5.22
C ASN A 201 -16.48 -11.31 5.95
N ALA A 202 -15.98 -12.38 5.32
CA ALA A 202 -14.96 -13.24 5.90
C ALA A 202 -13.67 -12.47 6.26
N LEU A 203 -13.37 -11.43 5.49
CA LEU A 203 -12.25 -10.51 5.73
C LEU A 203 -12.59 -9.32 6.63
N GLY A 204 -13.63 -9.44 7.44
CA GLY A 204 -14.02 -8.48 8.45
C GLY A 204 -14.92 -7.37 7.91
N THR A 205 -15.21 -6.41 8.79
CA THR A 205 -16.20 -5.36 8.57
C THR A 205 -15.59 -3.97 8.68
N ASP A 206 -14.32 -3.81 8.29
CA ASP A 206 -13.73 -2.47 8.12
C ASP A 206 -13.91 -2.04 6.66
N ALA A 207 -13.87 -0.73 6.40
CA ALA A 207 -13.97 -0.16 5.05
C ALA A 207 -12.91 -0.69 4.06
N ILE A 208 -11.77 -1.19 4.55
CA ILE A 208 -10.75 -1.85 3.73
C ILE A 208 -10.54 -3.31 4.10
N LYS A 209 -10.18 -4.12 3.11
CA LYS A 209 -9.77 -5.51 3.27
C LYS A 209 -8.44 -5.81 2.57
N VAL A 210 -7.94 -7.03 2.79
CA VAL A 210 -6.94 -7.66 1.93
C VAL A 210 -7.64 -8.42 0.79
N ALA A 211 -6.93 -8.78 -0.26
CA ALA A 211 -7.45 -9.61 -1.35
C ALA A 211 -6.32 -10.36 -2.07
N LEU A 212 -6.70 -11.31 -2.92
CA LEU A 212 -5.80 -12.01 -3.83
C LEU A 212 -6.31 -11.91 -5.27
N ILE A 213 -5.39 -11.59 -6.18
CA ILE A 213 -5.57 -11.77 -7.61
C ILE A 213 -4.46 -12.65 -8.16
N TYR A 214 -4.73 -13.41 -9.20
CA TYR A 214 -3.79 -14.39 -9.75
C TYR A 214 -3.96 -14.54 -11.25
N LYS A 215 -2.94 -15.06 -11.94
CA LYS A 215 -3.02 -15.39 -13.36
C LYS A 215 -3.50 -16.83 -13.56
N PRO A 216 -4.71 -17.07 -14.07
CA PRO A 216 -5.24 -18.44 -14.24
C PRO A 216 -4.40 -19.30 -15.20
N ALA A 217 -3.69 -18.66 -16.14
CA ALA A 217 -2.78 -19.36 -17.05
C ALA A 217 -1.55 -19.95 -16.33
N SER A 218 -1.12 -19.37 -15.21
CA SER A 218 0.08 -19.78 -14.48
C SER A 218 -0.24 -20.69 -13.30
N VAL A 219 -1.32 -20.40 -12.59
CA VAL A 219 -1.70 -21.12 -11.37
C VAL A 219 -3.21 -21.36 -11.30
N THR A 220 -3.59 -22.44 -10.61
CA THR A 220 -4.97 -22.81 -10.30
C THR A 220 -5.17 -22.80 -8.79
N PRO A 221 -6.15 -22.07 -8.23
CA PRO A 221 -6.47 -22.18 -6.81
C PRO A 221 -6.97 -23.59 -6.51
N VAL A 222 -6.44 -24.21 -5.46
CA VAL A 222 -6.81 -25.55 -5.00
C VAL A 222 -7.01 -25.53 -3.49
N GLY A 223 -7.82 -26.46 -2.98
CA GLY A 223 -8.13 -26.51 -1.56
C GLY A 223 -9.16 -25.46 -1.15
N GLN A 224 -9.36 -25.33 0.15
CA GLN A 224 -10.38 -24.46 0.73
C GLN A 224 -9.79 -23.06 0.95
N THR A 225 -10.37 -21.98 0.40
CA THR A 225 -9.95 -20.63 0.77
C THR A 225 -10.18 -20.42 2.26
N ALA A 226 -9.23 -19.79 2.97
CA ALA A 226 -9.32 -19.62 4.41
C ALA A 226 -9.08 -18.16 4.83
N ALA A 227 -9.82 -17.71 5.84
CA ALA A 227 -9.67 -16.41 6.47
C ALA A 227 -9.36 -16.57 7.96
N LEU A 228 -8.28 -15.96 8.44
CA LEU A 228 -7.99 -15.85 9.86
C LEU A 228 -8.66 -14.58 10.40
N ASN A 229 -9.90 -14.72 10.83
CA ASN A 229 -10.75 -13.64 11.34
C ASN A 229 -11.14 -13.83 12.82
N SER A 230 -10.41 -14.66 13.56
CA SER A 230 -10.61 -14.84 15.00
C SER A 230 -10.38 -13.53 15.75
N VAL A 231 -11.10 -13.36 16.86
CA VAL A 231 -10.94 -12.20 17.75
C VAL A 231 -9.50 -12.08 18.24
N ASP A 232 -8.85 -13.19 18.58
CA ASP A 232 -7.47 -13.21 19.07
C ASP A 232 -6.50 -12.62 18.04
N PHE A 233 -6.65 -12.98 16.77
CA PHE A 233 -5.84 -12.41 15.69
C PHE A 233 -6.21 -10.96 15.37
N VAL A 234 -7.50 -10.67 15.22
CA VAL A 234 -7.99 -9.34 14.80
C VAL A 234 -7.70 -8.28 15.85
N ASN A 235 -7.91 -8.58 17.13
CA ASN A 235 -7.61 -7.67 18.22
C ASN A 235 -6.13 -7.69 18.60
N GLY A 236 -5.46 -8.84 18.48
CA GLY A 236 -4.07 -9.01 18.91
C GLY A 236 -3.87 -8.67 20.39
N GLY A 237 -4.81 -9.07 21.25
CA GLY A 237 -4.79 -8.80 22.69
C GLY A 237 -5.19 -7.37 23.10
N ASP A 238 -5.64 -6.54 22.16
CA ASP A 238 -6.18 -5.20 22.42
C ASP A 238 -7.70 -5.25 22.72
N SER A 239 -8.27 -4.18 23.28
CA SER A 239 -9.70 -4.09 23.62
C SER A 239 -10.64 -4.06 22.42
N GLY A 240 -10.12 -3.82 21.21
CA GLY A 240 -10.90 -3.81 19.98
C GLY A 240 -10.10 -4.20 18.73
N PRO A 241 -10.74 -4.21 17.55
CA PRO A 241 -10.10 -4.62 16.31
C PRO A 241 -8.91 -3.75 15.93
N ARG A 242 -7.77 -4.38 15.59
CA ARG A 242 -6.53 -3.69 15.21
C ARG A 242 -6.01 -4.14 13.85
N ASN A 243 -6.01 -5.43 13.58
CA ASN A 243 -5.55 -6.04 12.34
C ASN A 243 -6.73 -6.25 11.39
N ARG A 244 -6.46 -6.33 10.08
CA ARG A 244 -7.43 -6.93 9.15
C ARG A 244 -7.22 -8.45 9.17
N PRO A 245 -8.30 -9.25 9.06
CA PRO A 245 -8.19 -10.69 8.86
C PRO A 245 -7.19 -11.06 7.77
N ALA A 246 -6.45 -12.15 7.97
CA ALA A 246 -5.53 -12.67 6.97
C ALA A 246 -6.25 -13.60 5.99
N LEU A 247 -5.85 -13.56 4.72
CA LEU A 247 -6.39 -14.41 3.65
C LEU A 247 -5.33 -15.44 3.24
N ALA A 248 -5.66 -16.73 3.25
CA ALA A 248 -4.83 -17.80 2.69
C ALA A 248 -5.51 -18.50 1.52
N GLN A 249 -4.70 -18.84 0.51
CA GLN A 249 -5.10 -19.69 -0.62
C GLN A 249 -3.91 -20.56 -1.07
N THR A 250 -4.14 -21.86 -1.21
CA THR A 250 -3.20 -22.76 -1.89
C THR A 250 -3.40 -22.67 -3.40
N PHE A 251 -2.30 -22.60 -4.13
CA PHE A 251 -2.27 -22.62 -5.59
C PHE A 251 -1.47 -23.82 -6.07
N LEU A 252 -1.95 -24.44 -7.16
CA LEU A 252 -1.22 -25.38 -7.99
C LEU A 252 -0.51 -24.60 -9.10
N GLU A 253 0.80 -24.74 -9.24
CA GLU A 253 1.52 -24.28 -10.43
C GLU A 253 1.18 -25.19 -11.61
N ASN A 254 0.60 -24.62 -12.67
CA ASN A 254 0.03 -25.41 -13.77
C ASN A 254 1.10 -26.19 -14.56
N SER A 255 2.32 -25.66 -14.66
CA SER A 255 3.42 -26.23 -15.45
C SER A 255 4.11 -27.40 -14.75
N THR A 256 4.18 -27.39 -13.41
CA THR A 256 4.93 -28.38 -12.61
C THR A 256 4.02 -29.30 -11.81
N GLY A 257 2.79 -28.89 -11.54
CA GLY A 257 1.89 -29.58 -10.60
C GLY A 257 2.29 -29.42 -9.12
N GLN A 258 3.26 -28.56 -8.81
CA GLN A 258 3.64 -28.25 -7.43
C GLN A 258 2.62 -27.33 -6.78
N ARG A 259 2.52 -27.38 -5.45
CA ARG A 259 1.60 -26.55 -4.67
C ARG A 259 2.37 -25.59 -3.76
N PHE A 260 1.80 -24.42 -3.56
CA PHE A 260 2.29 -23.43 -2.61
C PHE A 260 1.11 -22.62 -2.07
N THR A 261 1.23 -22.14 -0.83
CA THR A 261 0.19 -21.33 -0.17
C THR A 261 0.65 -19.89 -0.11
N VAL A 262 -0.22 -18.96 -0.47
CA VAL A 262 -0.01 -17.52 -0.29
C VAL A 262 -0.91 -17.03 0.81
N VAL A 263 -0.34 -16.25 1.73
CA VAL A 263 -1.08 -15.58 2.80
C VAL A 263 -0.87 -14.08 2.73
N VAL A 264 -1.98 -13.34 2.72
CA VAL A 264 -2.00 -11.87 2.71
C VAL A 264 -2.45 -11.37 4.07
N ASN A 265 -1.63 -10.53 4.70
CA ASN A 265 -1.90 -9.96 6.01
C ASN A 265 -1.81 -8.44 5.97
N HIS A 266 -2.63 -7.77 6.77
CA HIS A 266 -2.54 -6.33 7.01
C HIS A 266 -2.60 -6.08 8.52
N LEU A 267 -1.41 -6.12 9.14
CA LEU A 267 -1.25 -5.91 10.57
C LEU A 267 -1.31 -4.42 10.93
N LYS A 268 -1.67 -4.12 12.17
CA LYS A 268 -1.85 -2.77 12.70
C LYS A 268 -0.62 -1.88 12.46
N SER A 269 -0.85 -0.68 11.91
CA SER A 269 0.19 0.32 11.67
C SER A 269 0.83 0.85 12.96
N LYS A 270 2.07 1.36 12.85
CA LYS A 270 2.83 1.99 13.94
C LYS A 270 2.38 3.41 14.29
N GLY A 271 1.50 3.99 13.47
CA GLY A 271 1.21 5.44 13.48
C GLY A 271 0.17 5.89 14.51
N SER A 272 -0.58 4.98 15.11
CA SER A 272 -1.58 5.30 16.13
C SER A 272 -1.42 4.40 17.35
N ALA A 273 -1.88 4.88 18.50
CA ALA A 273 -1.80 4.15 19.76
C ALA A 273 -2.65 2.86 19.76
N CYS A 274 -2.23 1.93 20.61
CA CYS A 274 -2.96 0.75 21.06
C CYS A 274 -3.14 0.85 22.58
N ASP A 275 -3.82 -0.12 23.21
CA ASP A 275 -4.01 -0.11 24.67
C ASP A 275 -2.68 -0.08 25.42
N ALA A 276 -1.72 -0.89 24.97
CA ALA A 276 -0.34 -0.77 25.43
C ALA A 276 0.36 0.40 24.69
N PRO A 277 0.94 1.36 25.42
CA PRO A 277 1.65 2.48 24.82
C PRO A 277 2.93 2.04 24.10
N ASP A 278 3.45 2.89 23.23
CA ASP A 278 4.79 2.71 22.65
C ASP A 278 5.84 2.63 23.77
N ALA A 279 6.69 1.60 23.71
CA ALA A 279 7.77 1.38 24.66
C ALA A 279 8.97 2.32 24.44
N GLY A 280 9.01 3.04 23.31
CA GLY A 280 10.12 3.94 22.98
C GLY A 280 11.42 3.22 22.60
N ASP A 281 11.34 1.93 22.28
CA ASP A 281 12.45 1.05 21.92
C ASP A 281 12.76 1.03 20.41
N GLY A 282 12.03 1.85 19.63
CA GLY A 282 12.16 1.94 18.17
C GLY A 282 11.19 1.04 17.38
N GLN A 283 10.40 0.20 18.05
CA GLN A 283 9.42 -0.66 17.39
C GLN A 283 8.15 0.09 16.94
N GLY A 284 7.88 1.25 17.54
CA GLY A 284 6.69 2.07 17.33
C GLY A 284 5.45 1.49 18.03
N ASN A 285 4.34 2.23 17.99
CA ASN A 285 3.07 1.79 18.59
C ASN A 285 2.64 0.37 18.16
N CYS A 286 1.81 -0.25 19.00
CA CYS A 286 1.16 -1.53 18.71
C CYS A 286 2.16 -2.68 18.43
N SER A 287 3.38 -2.63 18.99
CA SER A 287 4.38 -3.69 18.81
C SER A 287 3.90 -5.01 19.42
N ILE A 288 3.31 -4.98 20.62
CA ILE A 288 2.74 -6.15 21.31
C ILE A 288 1.60 -6.76 20.47
N VAL A 289 0.67 -5.93 19.99
CA VAL A 289 -0.46 -6.37 19.14
C VAL A 289 0.02 -7.10 17.89
N ARG A 290 1.04 -6.56 17.21
CA ARG A 290 1.62 -7.19 16.02
C ARG A 290 2.33 -8.50 16.34
N THR A 291 3.02 -8.59 17.46
CA THR A 291 3.69 -9.82 17.90
C THR A 291 2.68 -10.92 18.21
N ILE A 292 1.59 -10.60 18.92
CA ILE A 292 0.52 -11.55 19.21
C ILE A 292 -0.11 -12.04 17.90
N ALA A 293 -0.53 -11.13 17.03
CA ALA A 293 -1.12 -11.49 15.74
C ALA A 293 -0.19 -12.32 14.85
N ALA A 294 1.13 -12.08 14.87
CA ALA A 294 2.10 -12.90 14.15
C ALA A 294 2.19 -14.33 14.70
N ASN A 295 2.10 -14.51 16.03
CA ASN A 295 2.08 -15.84 16.65
C ASN A 295 0.78 -16.60 16.33
N GLU A 296 -0.36 -15.91 16.36
CA GLU A 296 -1.65 -16.47 15.91
C GLU A 296 -1.59 -16.90 14.44
N LEU A 297 -0.99 -16.08 13.58
CA LEU A 297 -0.82 -16.39 12.16
C LEU A 297 0.04 -17.65 11.93
N VAL A 298 1.17 -17.77 12.63
CA VAL A 298 2.04 -18.96 12.53
C VAL A 298 1.33 -20.21 13.05
N THR A 299 0.59 -20.08 14.15
CA THR A 299 -0.18 -21.19 14.73
C THR A 299 -1.28 -21.65 13.78
N TRP A 300 -2.01 -20.71 13.18
CA TRP A 300 -3.05 -21.00 12.19
C TRP A 300 -2.48 -21.67 10.93
N LEU A 301 -1.34 -21.18 10.42
CA LEU A 301 -0.66 -21.77 9.27
C LEU A 301 -0.16 -23.20 9.53
N ALA A 302 0.25 -23.51 10.75
CA ALA A 302 0.68 -24.86 11.13
C ALA A 302 -0.47 -25.89 11.07
N ALA A 303 -1.73 -25.44 11.07
CA ALA A 303 -2.90 -26.29 10.91
C ALA A 303 -3.25 -26.60 9.45
N ASP A 304 -2.47 -26.09 8.48
CA ASP A 304 -2.69 -26.26 7.04
C ASP A 304 -4.13 -25.87 6.61
N PRO A 305 -4.48 -24.58 6.70
CA PRO A 305 -5.88 -24.15 6.64
C PRO A 305 -6.52 -24.24 5.25
N THR A 306 -5.76 -24.59 4.19
CA THR A 306 -6.18 -24.45 2.78
C THR A 306 -5.86 -25.67 1.91
#